data_AF-G8QT96-F1
#
_entry.id   AF-G8QT96-F1
#
_cell.length_a   1.000
_cell.length_b   1.000
_cell.length_c   1.000
_cell.angle_alpha   90.00
_cell.angle_beta   90.00
_cell.angle_gamma   90.00
#
_symmetry.space_group_name_H-M   'P 1'
#
loop_
_entity.id
_entity.type
_entity.pdbx_description
1 polymer ?
#
loop_
_entity_poly.entity_id
_entity_poly.type
_entity_poly.pdbx_seq_one_letter_code
_entity_poly.pdbx_strand_id
1 'polypeptide(L)'
;MSSSSFLDDIGQAPLSEISVSETKKIDIIVNKLNSFWNNNSSRRILYSILLPDEIESLDLSSIFSNLPIVENQLGTSNWFEFSCDGRYQKSEEDFTNDKECEFAEYSKGHNMCLFFFGFEGVDFWMNGIKKKKKNRLYSYNDLKLYNKKFMINDIEKVFGDYNQFYLSQKTNVTKFFESKRFHDEIKDTTYSILKNRPENLMRDDLKNYLNEHVQGTFSIEYKLNSGNLVDIYTEQGGNELYILEVKWLGKSICNGAKSEYTIYEGKRIKEGIIQTLQYAQEIVDTMNPESLRQAYLVVFDARADLRRNQIDISQYSNDKEELKGYEKMFSILPILKLINSHPA
;
A
#
# COMPACT_ATOMS: atom_id res chain seq x y z
N MET A 1 -6.51 41.05 -0.39
CA MET A 1 -7.30 39.91 0.12
C MET A 1 -6.40 38.69 0.05
N SER A 2 -5.71 38.45 1.15
CA SER A 2 -4.76 37.37 1.37
C SER A 2 -5.45 36.27 2.18
N SER A 3 -5.48 35.04 1.67
CA SER A 3 -5.83 33.85 2.43
C SER A 3 -4.57 33.00 2.57
N SER A 4 -3.83 33.26 3.65
CA SER A 4 -2.73 32.41 4.14
C SER A 4 -3.29 31.32 5.05
N SER A 5 -2.87 30.08 4.77
CA SER A 5 -2.68 28.94 5.67
C SER A 5 -3.29 29.03 7.09
N PHE A 6 -4.47 28.43 7.24
CA PHE A 6 -5.04 28.01 8.53
C PHE A 6 -4.58 26.58 8.84
N LEU A 7 -3.28 26.37 9.06
CA LEU A 7 -2.75 25.08 9.56
C LEU A 7 -1.54 25.22 10.51
N ASP A 8 -1.20 26.43 10.94
CA ASP A 8 -0.15 26.66 11.95
C ASP A 8 -0.77 27.29 13.20
N ASP A 9 -1.51 26.50 13.97
CA ASP A 9 -1.70 26.69 15.43
C ASP A 9 -2.60 25.58 15.98
N ILE A 10 -2.05 24.36 16.08
CA ILE A 10 -2.46 23.42 17.12
C ILE A 10 -1.22 23.23 17.97
N GLY A 11 -1.19 23.93 19.10
CA GLY A 11 -0.14 23.80 20.11
C GLY A 11 0.09 22.32 20.40
N GLN A 12 1.32 21.87 20.15
CA GLN A 12 1.80 20.60 20.66
C GLN A 12 1.81 20.70 22.19
N ALA A 13 0.77 20.16 22.82
CA ALA A 13 0.89 19.74 24.20
C ALA A 13 2.06 18.74 24.28
N PRO A 14 2.95 18.85 25.28
CA PRO A 14 4.07 17.93 25.39
C PRO A 14 3.51 16.50 25.53
N LEU A 15 3.98 15.60 24.66
CA LEU A 15 3.85 14.16 24.84
C LEU A 15 4.39 13.85 26.24
N SER A 16 3.51 13.48 27.17
CA SER A 16 3.94 12.99 28.48
C SER A 16 4.91 11.84 28.25
N GLU A 17 6.16 11.99 28.70
CA GLU A 17 7.16 10.92 28.62
C GLU A 17 6.64 9.70 29.39
N ILE A 18 6.38 8.61 28.67
CA ILE A 18 6.00 7.32 29.26
C ILE A 18 7.18 6.85 30.11
N SER A 19 6.93 6.50 31.35
CA SER A 19 7.98 6.03 32.26
C SER A 19 8.54 4.67 31.84
N VAL A 20 9.76 4.36 32.29
CA VAL A 20 10.39 3.04 32.07
C VAL A 20 9.55 1.91 32.70
N SER A 21 8.88 2.20 33.81
CA SER A 21 7.99 1.24 34.48
C SER A 21 6.75 0.95 33.62
N GLU A 22 6.10 2.00 33.10
CA GLU A 22 4.91 1.86 32.27
C GLU A 22 5.21 1.08 31.01
N THR A 23 6.36 1.37 30.39
CA THR A 23 6.83 0.66 29.20
C THR A 23 6.95 -0.85 29.46
N LYS A 24 7.57 -1.26 30.58
CA LYS A 24 7.69 -2.68 30.95
C LYS A 24 6.33 -3.32 31.18
N LYS A 25 5.40 -2.61 31.80
CA LYS A 25 4.07 -3.13 32.10
C LYS A 25 3.23 -3.28 30.83
N ILE A 26 3.32 -2.34 29.89
CA ILE A 26 2.75 -2.44 28.54
C ILE A 26 3.30 -3.66 27.82
N ASP A 27 4.61 -3.91 27.86
CA ASP A 27 5.21 -5.09 27.21
C ASP A 27 4.65 -6.40 27.77
N ILE A 28 4.44 -6.48 29.10
CA ILE A 28 3.82 -7.64 29.73
C ILE A 28 2.38 -7.84 29.21
N ILE A 29 1.58 -6.76 29.16
CA ILE A 29 0.21 -6.78 28.64
C ILE A 29 0.21 -7.27 27.19
N VAL A 30 0.98 -6.60 26.32
CA VAL A 30 1.06 -6.94 24.90
C VAL A 30 1.48 -8.39 24.71
N ASN A 31 2.48 -8.89 25.44
CA ASN A 31 2.92 -10.28 25.32
C ASN A 31 1.84 -11.27 25.76
N LYS A 32 1.12 -10.99 26.85
CA LYS A 32 0.03 -11.86 27.30
C LYS A 32 -1.18 -11.84 26.38
N LEU A 33 -1.59 -10.67 25.89
CA LEU A 33 -2.68 -10.57 24.94
C LEU A 33 -2.33 -11.23 23.59
N ASN A 34 -1.09 -11.12 23.12
CA ASN A 34 -0.64 -11.88 21.94
C ASN A 34 -0.66 -13.40 22.20
N SER A 35 -0.23 -13.86 23.37
CA SER A 35 -0.32 -15.28 23.74
C SER A 35 -1.77 -15.76 23.81
N PHE A 36 -2.67 -14.94 24.33
CA PHE A 36 -4.10 -15.21 24.39
C PHE A 36 -4.69 -15.32 22.97
N TRP A 37 -4.41 -14.35 22.09
CA TRP A 37 -4.82 -14.39 20.69
C TRP A 37 -4.29 -15.63 19.95
N ASN A 38 -3.03 -16.01 20.18
CA ASN A 38 -2.43 -17.20 19.56
C ASN A 38 -3.12 -18.51 19.97
N ASN A 39 -3.57 -18.61 21.22
CA ASN A 39 -4.17 -19.82 21.78
C ASN A 39 -5.69 -19.90 21.53
N ASN A 40 -6.32 -18.78 21.20
CA ASN A 40 -7.76 -18.71 20.96
C ASN A 40 -8.10 -19.32 19.58
N SER A 41 -9.06 -20.25 19.57
CA SER A 41 -9.56 -20.93 18.36
C SER A 41 -10.37 -20.01 17.44
N SER A 42 -10.80 -18.84 17.95
CA SER A 42 -11.69 -17.89 17.30
C SER A 42 -10.94 -16.75 16.60
N ARG A 43 -9.84 -17.04 15.89
CA ARG A 43 -9.07 -16.07 15.08
C ARG A 43 -9.86 -15.41 13.94
N ARG A 44 -11.15 -15.73 13.82
CA ARG A 44 -12.09 -15.20 12.83
C ARG A 44 -12.99 -14.10 13.41
N ILE A 45 -12.96 -13.87 14.72
CA ILE A 45 -13.75 -12.85 15.41
C ILE A 45 -12.90 -11.62 15.67
N LEU A 46 -13.32 -10.46 15.16
CA LEU A 46 -12.68 -9.16 15.43
C LEU A 46 -13.25 -8.58 16.72
N TYR A 47 -12.38 -8.17 17.64
CA TYR A 47 -12.80 -7.57 18.91
C TYR A 47 -11.72 -6.67 19.52
N SER A 48 -12.11 -5.83 20.46
CA SER A 48 -11.25 -4.92 21.19
C SER A 48 -11.34 -5.16 22.70
N ILE A 49 -10.19 -5.12 23.37
CA ILE A 49 -10.11 -5.02 24.83
C ILE A 49 -9.68 -3.60 25.19
N LEU A 50 -10.44 -2.96 26.05
CA LEU A 50 -10.19 -1.64 26.59
C LEU A 50 -9.69 -1.74 28.02
N LEU A 51 -8.53 -1.14 28.28
CA LEU A 51 -7.97 -0.98 29.62
C LEU A 51 -7.81 0.51 29.92
N PRO A 52 -7.96 0.98 31.16
CA PRO A 52 -7.62 2.33 31.58
C PRO A 52 -6.17 2.66 31.22
N ASP A 53 -5.93 3.91 30.81
CA ASP A 53 -4.58 4.40 30.48
C ASP A 53 -3.68 4.60 31.71
N GLU A 54 -4.24 4.47 32.92
CA GLU A 54 -3.55 4.37 34.21
C GLU A 54 -2.81 3.02 34.37
N ILE A 55 -1.90 2.72 33.43
CA ILE A 55 -1.25 1.41 33.28
C ILE A 55 -0.61 0.92 34.59
N GLU A 56 0.07 1.80 35.34
CA GLU A 56 0.73 1.45 36.60
C GLU A 56 -0.23 0.94 37.67
N SER A 57 -1.48 1.39 37.65
CA SER A 57 -2.51 1.00 38.62
C SER A 57 -3.20 -0.33 38.27
N LEU A 58 -2.99 -0.86 37.05
CA LEU A 58 -3.67 -2.08 36.60
C LEU A 58 -3.27 -3.34 37.39
N ASP A 59 -4.24 -4.08 37.92
CA ASP A 59 -4.06 -5.46 38.41
C ASP A 59 -4.08 -6.44 37.24
N LEU A 60 -2.89 -6.69 36.67
CA LEU A 60 -2.71 -7.61 35.56
C LEU A 60 -3.14 -9.05 35.88
N SER A 61 -3.02 -9.48 37.14
CA SER A 61 -3.37 -10.85 37.53
C SER A 61 -4.89 -11.05 37.44
N SER A 62 -5.67 -10.08 37.91
CA SER A 62 -7.12 -10.07 37.76
C SER A 62 -7.55 -9.93 36.30
N ILE A 63 -6.94 -9.01 35.53
CA ILE A 63 -7.25 -8.86 34.09
C ILE A 63 -7.07 -10.18 33.35
N PHE A 64 -5.91 -10.82 33.51
CA PHE A 64 -5.60 -12.05 32.77
C PHE A 64 -6.42 -13.26 33.24
N SER A 65 -6.80 -13.32 34.51
CA SER A 65 -7.68 -14.39 35.00
C SER A 65 -9.14 -14.24 34.50
N ASN A 66 -9.55 -13.02 34.15
CA ASN A 66 -10.87 -12.72 33.60
C ASN A 66 -10.94 -12.75 32.06
N LEU A 67 -9.83 -12.91 31.33
CA LEU A 67 -9.84 -13.04 29.87
C LEU A 67 -10.78 -14.13 29.32
N PRO A 68 -10.99 -15.29 29.98
CA PRO A 68 -11.97 -16.29 29.50
C PRO A 68 -13.41 -15.76 29.39
N ILE A 69 -13.77 -14.69 30.11
CA ILE A 69 -15.08 -14.03 29.97
C ILE A 69 -15.25 -13.48 28.55
N VAL A 70 -14.18 -12.92 27.98
CA VAL A 70 -14.17 -12.38 26.61
C VAL A 70 -14.55 -13.49 25.64
N GLU A 71 -13.88 -14.64 25.68
CA GLU A 71 -14.14 -15.77 24.77
C GLU A 71 -15.59 -16.25 24.83
N ASN A 72 -16.15 -16.33 26.04
CA ASN A 72 -17.54 -16.76 26.26
C ASN A 72 -18.57 -15.76 25.70
N GLN A 73 -18.19 -14.50 25.54
CA GLN A 73 -19.09 -13.41 25.12
C GLN A 73 -18.86 -12.93 23.68
N LEU A 74 -17.85 -13.45 22.97
CA LEU A 74 -17.57 -13.12 21.57
C LEU A 74 -18.74 -13.37 20.60
N GLY A 75 -19.71 -14.19 20.99
CA GLY A 75 -20.92 -14.44 20.20
C GLY A 75 -21.93 -13.29 20.21
N THR A 76 -21.83 -12.35 21.16
CA THR A 76 -22.81 -11.27 21.38
C THR A 76 -22.17 -9.91 21.62
N SER A 77 -20.85 -9.83 21.76
CA SER A 77 -20.14 -8.58 22.02
C SER A 77 -18.73 -8.65 21.46
N ASN A 78 -18.17 -7.50 21.12
CA ASN A 78 -16.84 -7.40 20.54
C ASN A 78 -16.03 -6.21 21.07
N TRP A 79 -16.56 -5.47 22.04
CA TRP A 79 -15.81 -4.53 22.85
C TRP A 79 -15.89 -4.96 24.31
N PHE A 80 -14.75 -5.03 25.00
CA PHE A 80 -14.67 -5.51 26.38
C PHE A 80 -13.87 -4.55 27.23
N GLU A 81 -14.49 -3.99 28.26
CA GLU A 81 -13.88 -3.02 29.15
C GLU A 81 -13.55 -3.65 30.51
N PHE A 82 -12.33 -3.40 30.99
CA PHE A 82 -11.88 -3.81 32.32
C PHE A 82 -11.55 -2.59 33.17
N SER A 83 -11.78 -2.65 34.47
CA SER A 83 -11.33 -1.62 35.41
C SER A 83 -9.87 -1.79 35.81
N CYS A 84 -9.32 -0.78 36.51
CA CYS A 84 -7.95 -0.83 37.04
C CYS A 84 -7.69 -2.02 37.97
N ASP A 85 -8.70 -2.48 38.73
CA ASP A 85 -8.59 -3.67 39.58
C ASP A 85 -8.81 -5.00 38.82
N GLY A 86 -8.90 -4.94 37.49
CA GLY A 86 -9.00 -6.10 36.61
C GLY A 86 -10.36 -6.79 36.61
N ARG A 87 -11.41 -6.15 37.15
CA ARG A 87 -12.79 -6.62 36.98
C ARG A 87 -13.29 -6.27 35.58
N TYR A 88 -13.98 -7.23 34.97
CA TYR A 88 -14.77 -7.00 33.77
C TYR A 88 -15.93 -6.05 34.11
N GLN A 89 -16.04 -4.92 33.38
CA GLN A 89 -17.05 -3.90 33.63
C GLN A 89 -18.25 -4.05 32.70
N LYS A 90 -18.00 -4.03 31.40
CA LYS A 90 -19.05 -4.08 30.38
C LYS A 90 -18.53 -4.64 29.07
N SER A 91 -19.47 -5.10 28.26
CA SER A 91 -19.28 -5.39 26.85
C SER A 91 -20.39 -4.73 26.06
N GLU A 92 -20.03 -4.31 24.86
CA GLU A 92 -20.95 -3.70 23.91
C GLU A 92 -20.88 -4.49 22.60
N GLU A 93 -22.02 -4.60 21.95
CA GLU A 93 -22.10 -5.06 20.57
C GLU A 93 -21.89 -3.84 19.69
N ASP A 94 -20.75 -3.80 19.02
CA ASP A 94 -20.48 -2.77 18.03
C ASP A 94 -19.79 -3.45 16.85
N PHE A 95 -20.56 -4.07 15.95
CA PHE A 95 -20.04 -4.72 14.73
C PHE A 95 -19.21 -3.71 13.94
N THR A 96 -17.90 -3.64 14.21
CA THR A 96 -17.09 -2.50 13.81
C THR A 96 -17.13 -2.34 12.29
N ASN A 97 -17.91 -1.36 11.84
CA ASN A 97 -17.65 -0.61 10.61
C ASN A 97 -16.48 0.36 10.80
N ASP A 98 -15.91 0.36 12.00
CA ASP A 98 -14.95 1.32 12.51
C ASP A 98 -13.65 1.22 11.74
N LYS A 99 -13.31 2.36 11.17
CA LYS A 99 -12.03 2.57 10.53
C LYS A 99 -10.98 2.71 11.63
N GLU A 100 -9.73 2.37 11.32
CA GLU A 100 -8.57 2.60 12.18
C GLU A 100 -8.54 3.98 12.88
N CYS A 101 -9.13 5.00 12.25
CA CYS A 101 -9.27 6.35 12.79
C CYS A 101 -10.10 6.42 14.08
N GLU A 102 -11.17 5.62 14.19
CA GLU A 102 -12.07 5.62 15.35
C GLU A 102 -11.39 5.04 16.60
N PHE A 103 -10.48 4.07 16.43
CA PHE A 103 -9.68 3.55 17.56
C PHE A 103 -8.75 4.60 18.16
N ALA A 104 -8.15 5.44 17.30
CA ALA A 104 -7.33 6.56 17.76
C ALA A 104 -8.16 7.61 18.50
N GLU A 105 -9.31 7.99 17.94
CA GLU A 105 -10.24 8.93 18.58
C GLU A 105 -10.75 8.39 19.92
N TYR A 106 -11.14 7.12 19.96
CA TYR A 106 -11.65 6.48 21.18
C TYR A 106 -10.61 6.46 22.30
N SER A 107 -9.40 5.96 22.00
CA SER A 107 -8.30 5.87 22.96
C SER A 107 -7.96 7.23 23.58
N LYS A 108 -7.97 8.29 22.77
CA LYS A 108 -7.71 9.66 23.22
C LYS A 108 -8.90 10.27 23.98
N GLY A 109 -10.11 10.05 23.49
CA GLY A 109 -11.32 10.67 24.03
C GLY A 109 -11.79 10.09 25.35
N HIS A 110 -11.47 8.82 25.63
CA HIS A 110 -11.95 8.09 26.80
C HIS A 110 -10.85 7.76 27.82
N ASN A 111 -9.61 8.21 27.60
CA ASN A 111 -8.45 7.85 28.45
C ASN A 111 -8.28 6.33 28.59
N MET A 112 -8.36 5.62 27.45
CA MET A 112 -8.27 4.17 27.39
C MET A 112 -7.11 3.72 26.49
N CYS A 113 -6.44 2.67 26.93
CA CYS A 113 -5.62 1.82 26.09
C CYS A 113 -6.51 0.84 25.33
N LEU A 114 -6.45 0.89 23.99
CA LEU A 114 -7.23 0.01 23.12
C LEU A 114 -6.33 -1.06 22.51
N PHE A 115 -6.70 -2.32 22.72
CA PHE A 115 -6.05 -3.49 22.13
C PHE A 115 -7.00 -4.16 21.14
N PHE A 116 -6.73 -4.01 19.85
CA PHE A 116 -7.54 -4.59 18.77
C PHE A 116 -7.01 -5.97 18.40
N PHE A 117 -7.87 -6.98 18.46
CA PHE A 117 -7.61 -8.36 18.07
C PHE A 117 -8.14 -8.57 16.65
N GLY A 118 -7.22 -8.50 15.68
CA GLY A 118 -7.54 -8.65 14.27
C GLY A 118 -7.12 -9.99 13.67
N PHE A 119 -7.15 -10.07 12.34
CA PHE A 119 -6.82 -11.28 11.59
C PHE A 119 -5.33 -11.68 11.65
N GLU A 120 -4.42 -10.71 11.81
CA GLU A 120 -2.98 -10.92 11.78
C GLU A 120 -2.33 -10.82 13.17
N GLY A 121 -3.04 -10.30 14.16
CA GLY A 121 -2.56 -10.23 15.54
C GLY A 121 -3.23 -9.14 16.36
N VAL A 122 -2.50 -8.65 17.36
CA VAL A 122 -2.96 -7.58 18.26
C VAL A 122 -2.28 -6.25 17.91
N ASP A 123 -3.08 -5.23 17.57
CA ASP A 123 -2.66 -3.84 17.44
C ASP A 123 -3.02 -3.05 18.70
N PHE A 124 -2.31 -1.95 18.96
CA PHE A 124 -2.44 -1.19 20.22
C PHE A 124 -2.41 0.33 19.98
N TRP A 125 -3.35 1.03 20.62
CA TRP A 125 -3.46 2.49 20.67
C TRP A 125 -3.47 2.98 22.12
N MET A 126 -2.76 4.10 22.34
CA MET A 126 -2.76 4.82 23.61
C MET A 126 -2.65 6.32 23.33
N ASN A 127 -3.52 7.11 23.98
CA ASN A 127 -3.62 8.55 23.76
C ASN A 127 -3.75 8.92 22.27
N GLY A 128 -4.53 8.12 21.53
CA GLY A 128 -4.75 8.27 20.09
C GLY A 128 -3.56 7.97 19.19
N ILE A 129 -2.45 7.47 19.73
CA ILE A 129 -1.28 7.07 18.95
C ILE A 129 -1.23 5.56 18.84
N LYS A 130 -1.17 5.07 17.60
CA LYS A 130 -0.90 3.67 17.31
C LYS A 130 0.54 3.33 17.63
N LYS A 131 0.76 2.40 18.55
CA LYS A 131 2.11 1.99 19.00
C LYS A 131 2.61 0.74 18.29
N LYS A 132 1.71 -0.10 17.76
CA LYS A 132 2.07 -1.34 17.04
C LYS A 132 1.11 -1.61 15.88
N LYS A 133 1.66 -1.95 14.72
CA LYS A 133 0.91 -2.29 13.50
C LYS A 133 1.24 -3.72 13.09
N LYS A 134 0.30 -4.63 13.31
CA LYS A 134 0.31 -5.99 12.74
C LYS A 134 -0.82 -6.16 11.73
N ASN A 135 -2.00 -5.61 12.00
CA ASN A 135 -3.17 -5.82 11.16
C ASN A 135 -3.20 -4.88 9.94
N ARG A 136 -3.80 -5.37 8.85
CA ARG A 136 -4.09 -4.59 7.62
C ARG A 136 -5.58 -4.28 7.45
N LEU A 137 -6.45 -5.04 8.10
CA LEU A 137 -7.91 -4.94 8.02
C LEU A 137 -8.46 -4.76 9.43
N TYR A 138 -9.38 -3.80 9.62
CA TYR A 138 -9.93 -3.45 10.93
C TYR A 138 -11.42 -3.73 11.07
N SER A 139 -12.08 -4.03 9.96
CA SER A 139 -13.48 -4.42 9.92
C SER A 139 -13.74 -5.64 9.04
N TYR A 140 -14.90 -6.29 9.25
CA TYR A 140 -15.40 -7.30 8.31
C TYR A 140 -15.76 -6.71 6.95
N ASN A 141 -16.12 -5.43 6.90
CA ASN A 141 -16.35 -4.75 5.63
C ASN A 141 -15.04 -4.59 4.86
N ASP A 142 -13.92 -4.27 5.53
CA ASP A 142 -12.59 -4.27 4.91
C ASP A 142 -12.26 -5.65 4.35
N LEU A 143 -12.52 -6.71 5.12
CA LEU A 143 -12.33 -8.10 4.64
C LEU A 143 -13.22 -8.40 3.43
N LYS A 144 -14.48 -7.98 3.43
CA LYS A 144 -15.41 -8.18 2.31
C LYS A 144 -14.95 -7.43 1.06
N LEU A 145 -14.51 -6.18 1.21
CA LEU A 145 -13.97 -5.37 0.12
C LEU A 145 -12.67 -5.98 -0.41
N TYR A 146 -11.77 -6.41 0.48
CA TYR A 146 -10.54 -7.12 0.15
C TYR A 146 -10.81 -8.41 -0.64
N ASN A 147 -11.78 -9.21 -0.21
CA ASN A 147 -12.17 -10.46 -0.88
C ASN A 147 -12.84 -10.24 -2.25
N LYS A 148 -13.28 -9.01 -2.55
CA LYS A 148 -13.74 -8.64 -3.90
C LYS A 148 -12.59 -8.29 -4.84
N LYS A 149 -11.40 -8.00 -4.31
CA LYS A 149 -10.20 -7.68 -5.10
C LYS A 149 -9.61 -8.95 -5.69
N PHE A 150 -8.89 -8.78 -6.79
CA PHE A 150 -8.13 -9.84 -7.44
C PHE A 150 -6.93 -10.27 -6.58
N MET A 151 -6.56 -11.55 -6.66
CA MET A 151 -5.26 -11.98 -6.12
C MET A 151 -4.14 -11.50 -7.04
N ILE A 152 -2.91 -11.39 -6.52
CA ILE A 152 -1.77 -10.97 -7.35
C ILE A 152 -1.45 -11.96 -8.48
N ASN A 153 -1.83 -13.23 -8.32
CA ASN A 153 -1.72 -14.22 -9.40
C ASN A 153 -2.60 -13.88 -10.61
N ASP A 154 -3.62 -13.03 -10.44
CA ASP A 154 -4.49 -12.55 -11.51
C ASP A 154 -4.04 -11.18 -12.06
N ILE A 155 -2.81 -10.73 -11.79
CA ILE A 155 -2.33 -9.39 -12.14
C ILE A 155 -2.45 -9.08 -13.64
N GLU A 156 -2.25 -10.06 -14.52
CA GLU A 156 -2.42 -9.86 -15.97
C GLU A 156 -3.84 -9.42 -16.33
N LYS A 157 -4.85 -10.01 -15.68
CA LYS A 157 -6.25 -9.62 -15.85
C LYS A 157 -6.50 -8.21 -15.33
N VAL A 158 -5.93 -7.87 -14.17
CA VAL A 158 -6.03 -6.53 -13.58
C VAL A 158 -5.46 -5.47 -14.52
N PHE A 159 -4.32 -5.76 -15.16
CA PHE A 159 -3.72 -4.87 -16.15
C PHE A 159 -4.54 -4.79 -17.45
N GLY A 160 -5.17 -5.90 -17.86
CA GLY A 160 -6.17 -5.90 -18.93
C GLY A 160 -7.32 -4.93 -18.64
N ASP A 161 -7.91 -5.01 -17.45
CA ASP A 161 -9.01 -4.15 -17.01
C ASP A 161 -8.56 -2.68 -16.88
N TYR A 162 -7.36 -2.46 -16.33
CA TYR A 162 -6.75 -1.13 -16.22
C TYR A 162 -6.61 -0.47 -17.60
N ASN A 163 -6.09 -1.21 -18.58
CA ASN A 163 -5.90 -0.74 -19.94
C ASN A 163 -7.24 -0.48 -20.66
N GLN A 164 -8.16 -1.44 -20.59
CA GLN A 164 -9.39 -1.43 -21.36
C GLN A 164 -10.46 -0.49 -20.78
N PHE A 165 -10.62 -0.45 -19.46
CA PHE A 165 -11.74 0.23 -18.81
C PHE A 165 -11.33 1.48 -18.05
N TYR A 166 -10.14 1.51 -17.45
CA TYR A 166 -9.70 2.67 -16.67
C TYR A 166 -9.00 3.72 -17.54
N LEU A 167 -7.96 3.33 -18.27
CA LEU A 167 -7.18 4.22 -19.14
C LEU A 167 -7.92 4.67 -20.40
N SER A 168 -9.04 4.03 -20.76
CA SER A 168 -9.91 4.49 -21.84
C SER A 168 -10.80 5.67 -21.44
N GLN A 169 -10.95 5.95 -20.14
CA GLN A 169 -11.76 7.07 -19.66
C GLN A 169 -10.99 8.39 -19.75
N LYS A 170 -11.63 9.41 -20.33
CA LYS A 170 -11.04 10.74 -20.54
C LYS A 170 -10.44 11.33 -19.25
N THR A 171 -11.16 11.24 -18.14
CA THR A 171 -10.74 11.79 -16.84
C THR A 171 -9.46 11.17 -16.31
N ASN A 172 -9.22 9.90 -16.65
CA ASN A 172 -8.07 9.15 -16.16
C ASN A 172 -6.87 9.33 -17.09
N VAL A 173 -7.07 9.33 -18.40
CA VAL A 173 -5.96 9.41 -19.36
C VAL A 173 -5.40 10.83 -19.51
N THR A 174 -6.24 11.86 -19.49
CA THR A 174 -5.83 13.25 -19.75
C THR A 174 -4.86 13.80 -18.71
N LYS A 175 -4.80 13.22 -17.51
CA LYS A 175 -3.85 13.65 -16.47
C LYS A 175 -2.39 13.42 -16.86
N PHE A 176 -2.11 12.48 -17.77
CA PHE A 176 -0.76 12.17 -18.26
C PHE A 176 -0.29 13.07 -19.41
N PHE A 177 -1.21 13.69 -20.14
CA PHE A 177 -0.92 14.44 -21.36
C PHE A 177 -0.93 15.95 -21.12
N GLU A 178 -0.18 16.66 -21.95
CA GLU A 178 -0.24 18.12 -22.00
C GLU A 178 -1.60 18.61 -22.47
N SER A 179 -1.93 19.84 -22.06
CA SER A 179 -3.23 20.45 -22.39
C SER A 179 -3.36 20.72 -23.89
N LYS A 180 -4.60 20.78 -24.39
CA LYS A 180 -4.88 21.17 -25.78
C LYS A 180 -4.21 22.51 -26.13
N ARG A 181 -4.25 23.47 -25.21
CA ARG A 181 -3.62 24.78 -25.38
C ARG A 181 -2.12 24.67 -25.65
N PHE A 182 -1.42 23.79 -24.93
CA PHE A 182 0.02 23.56 -25.15
C PHE A 182 0.28 23.08 -26.59
N HIS A 183 -0.49 22.10 -27.04
CA HIS A 183 -0.41 21.55 -28.39
C HIS A 183 -0.70 22.60 -29.48
N ASP A 184 -1.73 23.43 -29.27
CA ASP A 184 -2.08 24.52 -30.18
C ASP A 184 -0.93 25.56 -30.29
N GLU A 185 -0.25 25.86 -29.17
CA GLU A 185 0.89 26.80 -29.13
C GLU A 185 2.12 26.28 -29.90
N ILE A 186 2.40 24.99 -29.84
CA ILE A 186 3.53 24.36 -30.57
C ILE A 186 3.13 23.79 -31.94
N LYS A 187 1.86 23.95 -32.34
CA LYS A 187 1.28 23.42 -33.58
C LYS A 187 1.42 21.90 -33.74
N ASP A 188 1.33 21.16 -32.64
CA ASP A 188 1.32 19.69 -32.66
C ASP A 188 -0.11 19.15 -32.72
N THR A 189 -0.45 18.43 -33.79
CA THR A 189 -1.78 17.87 -34.01
C THR A 189 -1.96 16.45 -33.47
N THR A 190 -0.90 15.85 -32.91
CA THR A 190 -0.95 14.47 -32.41
C THR A 190 -1.58 14.35 -31.03
N TYR A 191 -1.56 15.42 -30.25
CA TYR A 191 -2.06 15.47 -28.86
C TYR A 191 -1.48 14.37 -27.95
N SER A 192 -0.30 13.84 -28.28
CA SER A 192 0.32 12.69 -27.62
C SER A 192 1.56 13.05 -26.80
N ILE A 193 1.72 14.32 -26.43
CA ILE A 193 2.86 14.77 -25.62
C ILE A 193 2.50 14.60 -24.16
N LEU A 194 3.32 13.84 -23.45
CA LEU A 194 3.21 13.61 -22.02
C LEU A 194 3.75 14.81 -21.23
N LYS A 195 3.19 14.99 -20.03
CA LYS A 195 3.70 15.93 -19.03
C LYS A 195 5.08 15.52 -18.54
N ASN A 196 5.81 16.48 -17.97
CA ASN A 196 7.14 16.24 -17.38
C ASN A 196 7.09 15.14 -16.31
N ARG A 197 8.16 14.33 -16.23
CA ARG A 197 8.28 13.16 -15.33
C ARG A 197 7.10 12.18 -15.44
N PRO A 198 6.81 11.68 -16.65
CA PRO A 198 5.66 10.80 -16.88
C PRO A 198 5.76 9.47 -16.14
N GLU A 199 6.98 8.94 -15.94
CA GLU A 199 7.24 7.71 -15.17
C GLU A 199 6.64 7.80 -13.76
N ASN A 200 6.86 8.93 -13.05
CA ASN A 200 6.28 9.17 -11.73
C ASN A 200 4.75 9.23 -11.75
N LEU A 201 4.16 9.95 -12.71
CA LEU A 201 2.70 10.06 -12.83
C LEU A 201 2.06 8.69 -13.07
N MET A 202 2.66 7.90 -13.97
CA MET A 202 2.17 6.57 -14.32
C MET A 202 2.34 5.57 -13.17
N ARG A 203 3.48 5.62 -12.47
CA ARG A 203 3.77 4.82 -11.27
C ARG A 203 2.75 5.10 -10.17
N ASP A 204 2.56 6.36 -9.82
CA ASP A 204 1.69 6.74 -8.71
C ASP A 204 0.23 6.38 -8.99
N ASP A 205 -0.21 6.55 -10.24
CA ASP A 205 -1.55 6.17 -10.67
C ASP A 205 -1.77 4.66 -10.66
N LEU A 206 -0.83 3.91 -11.23
CA LEU A 206 -0.88 2.46 -11.25
C LEU A 206 -0.89 1.90 -9.83
N LYS A 207 -0.06 2.43 -8.93
CA LYS A 207 -0.04 2.05 -7.52
C LYS A 207 -1.40 2.29 -6.84
N ASN A 208 -2.09 3.39 -7.14
CA ASN A 208 -3.43 3.64 -6.61
C ASN A 208 -4.44 2.61 -7.14
N TYR A 209 -4.44 2.38 -8.46
CA TYR A 209 -5.32 1.40 -9.09
C TYR A 209 -5.10 -0.02 -8.52
N LEU A 210 -3.84 -0.44 -8.36
CA LEU A 210 -3.50 -1.74 -7.77
C LEU A 210 -3.97 -1.86 -6.32
N ASN A 211 -3.81 -0.82 -5.50
CA ASN A 211 -4.33 -0.81 -4.13
C ASN A 211 -5.86 -0.92 -4.05
N GLU A 212 -6.58 -0.47 -5.08
CA GLU A 212 -8.04 -0.58 -5.14
C GLU A 212 -8.51 -1.96 -5.63
N HIS A 213 -7.77 -2.59 -6.55
CA HIS A 213 -8.24 -3.75 -7.31
C HIS A 213 -7.51 -5.05 -7.00
N VAL A 214 -6.37 -5.01 -6.32
CA VAL A 214 -5.55 -6.18 -5.99
C VAL A 214 -5.42 -6.31 -4.48
N GLN A 215 -5.47 -7.55 -4.01
CA GLN A 215 -5.15 -7.91 -2.64
C GLN A 215 -3.70 -7.54 -2.31
N GLY A 216 -3.47 -6.97 -1.13
CA GLY A 216 -2.17 -6.47 -0.69
C GLY A 216 -2.11 -4.94 -0.62
N THR A 217 -0.92 -4.44 -0.26
CA THR A 217 -0.65 -3.01 -0.17
C THR A 217 0.55 -2.68 -1.04
N PHE A 218 0.30 -2.00 -2.15
CA PHE A 218 1.32 -1.55 -3.08
C PHE A 218 1.91 -0.23 -2.60
N SER A 219 3.23 -0.22 -2.47
CA SER A 219 4.03 0.94 -2.07
C SER A 219 5.02 1.29 -3.18
N ILE A 220 5.58 2.51 -3.13
CA ILE A 220 6.54 3.00 -4.12
C ILE A 220 7.94 3.12 -3.53
N GLU A 221 8.95 3.19 -4.40
CA GLU A 221 10.33 3.55 -4.06
C GLU A 221 10.96 2.60 -3.03
N TYR A 222 10.87 1.30 -3.27
CA TYR A 222 11.59 0.32 -2.46
C TYR A 222 13.09 0.50 -2.64
N LYS A 223 13.78 0.85 -1.56
CA LYS A 223 15.21 1.10 -1.58
C LYS A 223 15.99 -0.20 -1.48
N LEU A 224 16.72 -0.52 -2.54
CA LEU A 224 17.68 -1.62 -2.59
C LEU A 224 19.00 -1.25 -1.88
N ASN A 225 19.84 -2.25 -1.63
CA ASN A 225 21.12 -2.08 -0.94
C ASN A 225 22.12 -1.23 -1.75
N SER A 226 22.03 -1.29 -3.08
CA SER A 226 22.74 -0.44 -4.04
C SER A 226 22.33 1.03 -3.98
N GLY A 227 21.21 1.35 -3.31
CA GLY A 227 20.60 2.66 -3.30
C GLY A 227 19.62 2.91 -4.45
N ASN A 228 19.47 1.95 -5.38
CA ASN A 228 18.45 2.00 -6.42
C ASN A 228 17.04 1.92 -5.81
N LEU A 229 16.08 2.54 -6.48
CA LEU A 229 14.68 2.55 -6.08
C LEU A 229 13.87 1.75 -7.10
N VAL A 230 13.17 0.73 -6.62
CA VAL A 230 12.15 0.04 -7.42
C VAL A 230 10.89 0.89 -7.44
N ASP A 231 10.26 1.02 -8.61
CA ASP A 231 9.08 1.88 -8.78
C ASP A 231 7.90 1.48 -7.89
N ILE A 232 7.45 0.22 -7.93
CA ILE A 232 6.35 -0.28 -7.12
C ILE A 232 6.71 -1.65 -6.54
N TYR A 233 6.30 -1.91 -5.31
CA TYR A 233 6.42 -3.22 -4.69
C TYR A 233 5.24 -3.56 -3.78
N THR A 234 5.04 -4.85 -3.51
CA THR A 234 4.13 -5.33 -2.47
C THR A 234 4.69 -6.60 -1.82
N GLU A 235 4.37 -6.79 -0.54
CA GLU A 235 4.66 -8.02 0.19
C GLU A 235 3.36 -8.76 0.53
N GLN A 236 3.29 -10.02 0.11
CA GLN A 236 2.18 -10.93 0.41
C GLN A 236 2.66 -12.13 1.24
N GLY A 237 1.75 -12.77 1.98
CA GLY A 237 2.05 -14.00 2.71
C GLY A 237 3.16 -13.92 3.77
N GLY A 238 3.58 -12.71 4.16
CA GLY A 238 4.60 -12.48 5.19
C GLY A 238 6.06 -12.61 4.75
N ASN A 239 6.36 -12.95 3.49
CA ASN A 239 7.73 -12.95 2.93
C ASN A 239 7.78 -13.05 1.39
N GLU A 240 6.66 -12.87 0.68
CA GLU A 240 6.61 -12.94 -0.78
C GLU A 240 6.63 -11.54 -1.39
N LEU A 241 7.78 -11.13 -1.87
CA LEU A 241 7.99 -9.84 -2.52
C LEU A 241 7.63 -9.93 -4.01
N TYR A 242 6.88 -8.93 -4.46
CA TYR A 242 6.58 -8.68 -5.86
C TYR A 242 7.04 -7.26 -6.19
N ILE A 243 7.74 -7.10 -7.30
CA ILE A 243 8.22 -5.79 -7.77
C ILE A 243 7.68 -5.48 -9.16
N LEU A 244 7.44 -4.19 -9.43
CA LEU A 244 7.07 -3.70 -10.74
C LEU A 244 7.96 -2.51 -11.10
N GLU A 245 8.56 -2.58 -12.28
CA GLU A 245 9.31 -1.48 -12.89
C GLU A 245 8.46 -0.82 -13.96
N VAL A 246 8.35 0.51 -13.94
CA VAL A 246 7.52 1.27 -14.87
C VAL A 246 8.40 1.91 -15.93
N LYS A 247 8.04 1.68 -17.19
CA LYS A 247 8.63 2.35 -18.35
C LYS A 247 7.56 2.92 -19.24
N TRP A 248 7.94 3.94 -20.03
CA TRP A 248 7.03 4.60 -20.95
C TRP A 248 7.69 4.86 -22.30
N LEU A 249 6.86 4.92 -23.34
CA LEU A 249 7.22 5.18 -24.72
C LEU A 249 6.43 6.37 -25.25
N GLY A 250 7.04 7.16 -26.13
CA GLY A 250 6.44 8.36 -26.68
C GLY A 250 7.30 9.59 -26.40
N LYS A 251 6.64 10.75 -26.33
CA LYS A 251 7.27 12.06 -26.24
C LYS A 251 6.80 12.78 -24.99
N SER A 252 7.72 13.29 -24.16
CA SER A 252 7.44 14.06 -22.95
C SER A 252 8.17 15.39 -23.00
N ILE A 253 7.58 16.44 -22.40
CA ILE A 253 8.31 17.69 -22.16
C ILE A 253 9.42 17.51 -21.11
N CYS A 254 10.51 18.27 -21.22
CA CYS A 254 11.58 18.37 -20.22
C CYS A 254 11.43 19.65 -19.40
N ASN A 255 11.37 19.54 -18.07
CA ASN A 255 11.48 20.68 -17.13
C ASN A 255 10.57 21.90 -17.43
N GLY A 256 9.42 21.70 -18.08
CA GLY A 256 8.48 22.77 -18.44
C GLY A 256 8.90 23.62 -19.65
N ALA A 257 10.03 23.33 -20.30
CA ALA A 257 10.47 24.04 -21.51
C ALA A 257 9.72 23.53 -22.75
N LYS A 258 9.08 24.45 -23.49
CA LYS A 258 8.18 24.12 -24.63
C LYS A 258 8.89 23.50 -25.85
N SER A 259 10.21 23.53 -25.90
CA SER A 259 11.01 23.11 -27.07
C SER A 259 11.91 21.90 -26.83
N GLU A 260 12.01 21.41 -25.59
CA GLU A 260 12.86 20.26 -25.25
C GLU A 260 12.01 19.07 -24.87
N TYR A 261 12.29 17.95 -25.53
CA TYR A 261 11.52 16.73 -25.37
C TYR A 261 12.42 15.54 -25.07
N THR A 262 12.00 14.70 -24.13
CA THR A 262 12.50 13.33 -23.99
C THR A 262 11.65 12.42 -24.86
N ILE A 263 12.30 11.60 -25.67
CA ILE A 263 11.64 10.63 -26.54
C ILE A 263 12.15 9.25 -26.20
N TYR A 264 11.24 8.32 -25.89
CA TYR A 264 11.56 6.92 -25.70
C TYR A 264 10.82 6.05 -26.71
N GLU A 265 11.58 5.14 -27.31
CA GLU A 265 11.12 4.16 -28.29
C GLU A 265 11.45 2.75 -27.80
N GLY A 266 11.29 1.73 -28.66
CA GLY A 266 11.42 0.31 -28.29
C GLY A 266 12.67 -0.07 -27.47
N LYS A 267 13.83 0.59 -27.68
CA LYS A 267 15.04 0.36 -26.86
C LYS A 267 14.79 0.53 -25.36
N ARG A 268 13.87 1.41 -24.95
CA ARG A 268 13.49 1.64 -23.55
C ARG A 268 12.88 0.39 -22.90
N ILE A 269 12.23 -0.48 -23.68
CA ILE A 269 11.73 -1.77 -23.18
C ILE A 269 12.91 -2.65 -22.79
N LYS A 270 13.93 -2.75 -23.64
CA LYS A 270 15.15 -3.53 -23.34
C LYS A 270 15.87 -2.99 -22.11
N GLU A 271 15.96 -1.67 -21.95
CA GLU A 271 16.49 -1.04 -20.74
C GLU A 271 15.68 -1.45 -19.50
N GLY A 272 14.36 -1.43 -19.59
CA GLY A 272 13.46 -1.90 -18.53
C GLY A 272 13.64 -3.37 -18.17
N ILE A 273 13.80 -4.26 -19.17
CA ILE A 273 14.07 -5.69 -18.95
C ILE A 273 15.36 -5.85 -18.13
N ILE A 274 16.46 -5.23 -18.59
CA ILE A 274 17.76 -5.33 -17.93
C ILE A 274 17.68 -4.78 -16.49
N GLN A 275 17.05 -3.62 -16.31
CA GLN A 275 16.92 -2.99 -15.00
C GLN A 275 16.10 -3.85 -14.03
N THR A 276 14.97 -4.40 -14.49
CA THR A 276 14.11 -5.27 -13.67
C THR A 276 14.84 -6.55 -13.25
N LEU A 277 15.59 -7.17 -14.17
CA LEU A 277 16.40 -8.34 -13.87
C LEU A 277 17.56 -8.03 -12.91
N GLN A 278 18.18 -6.85 -13.00
CA GLN A 278 19.19 -6.40 -12.04
C GLN A 278 18.61 -6.23 -10.64
N TYR A 279 17.37 -5.74 -10.52
CA TYR A 279 16.68 -5.69 -9.24
C TYR A 279 16.37 -7.08 -8.70
N ALA A 280 15.92 -7.98 -9.57
CA ALA A 280 15.69 -9.37 -9.19
C ALA A 280 16.98 -10.04 -8.67
N GLN A 281 18.09 -9.84 -9.39
CA GLN A 281 19.40 -10.29 -8.96
C GLN A 281 19.76 -9.75 -7.58
N GLU A 282 19.70 -8.44 -7.38
CA GLU A 282 20.12 -7.83 -6.12
C GLU A 282 19.27 -8.31 -4.95
N ILE A 283 17.95 -8.42 -5.12
CA ILE A 283 17.05 -8.93 -4.07
C ILE A 283 17.40 -10.39 -3.74
N VAL A 284 17.57 -11.24 -4.75
CA VAL A 284 17.87 -12.67 -4.54
C VAL A 284 19.25 -12.87 -3.92
N ASP A 285 20.26 -12.10 -4.34
CA ASP A 285 21.64 -12.22 -3.87
C ASP A 285 21.82 -11.66 -2.45
N THR A 286 21.03 -10.65 -2.07
CA THR A 286 21.13 -10.01 -0.74
C THR A 286 20.12 -10.53 0.29
N MET A 287 19.02 -11.13 -0.17
CA MET A 287 18.02 -11.78 0.68
C MET A 287 18.06 -13.29 0.50
N ASN A 288 16.97 -13.99 0.83
CA ASN A 288 16.78 -15.39 0.46
C ASN A 288 16.21 -15.44 -0.97
N PRO A 289 16.70 -16.34 -1.86
CA PRO A 289 16.12 -16.55 -3.19
C PRO A 289 14.61 -16.80 -3.22
N GLU A 290 14.02 -17.29 -2.14
CA GLU A 290 12.57 -17.48 -2.01
C GLU A 290 11.79 -16.20 -1.72
N SER A 291 12.49 -15.10 -1.39
CA SER A 291 11.87 -13.82 -1.00
C SER A 291 11.25 -13.10 -2.18
N LEU A 292 11.83 -13.21 -3.39
CA LEU A 292 11.26 -12.65 -4.61
C LEU A 292 10.41 -13.68 -5.32
N ARG A 293 9.10 -13.42 -5.41
CA ARG A 293 8.19 -14.26 -6.19
C ARG A 293 8.19 -13.88 -7.66
N GLN A 294 8.04 -12.59 -7.95
CA GLN A 294 7.93 -12.12 -9.32
C GLN A 294 8.36 -10.66 -9.47
N ALA A 295 9.07 -10.38 -10.55
CA ALA A 295 9.45 -9.07 -11.01
C ALA A 295 8.75 -8.78 -12.35
N TYR A 296 8.00 -7.69 -12.41
CA TYR A 296 7.23 -7.31 -13.57
C TYR A 296 7.81 -6.07 -14.24
N LEU A 297 7.90 -6.09 -15.57
CA LEU A 297 8.06 -4.87 -16.35
C LEU A 297 6.68 -4.40 -16.83
N VAL A 298 6.36 -3.14 -16.52
CA VAL A 298 5.16 -2.44 -16.98
C VAL A 298 5.57 -1.39 -18.01
N VAL A 299 4.96 -1.45 -19.20
CA VAL A 299 5.25 -0.48 -20.26
C VAL A 299 3.98 0.27 -20.66
N PHE A 300 4.02 1.58 -20.52
CA PHE A 300 3.03 2.50 -21.07
C PHE A 300 3.45 2.98 -22.45
N ASP A 301 2.63 2.76 -23.47
CA ASP A 301 2.87 3.23 -24.82
C ASP A 301 1.96 4.41 -25.15
N ALA A 302 2.54 5.61 -25.22
CA ALA A 302 1.88 6.87 -25.51
C ALA A 302 2.27 7.47 -26.88
N ARG A 303 2.87 6.67 -27.76
CA ARG A 303 3.25 7.14 -29.11
C ARG A 303 2.00 7.53 -29.91
N ALA A 304 2.12 8.51 -30.79
CA ALA A 304 0.98 8.98 -31.60
C ALA A 304 0.39 7.89 -32.51
N ASP A 305 1.23 6.99 -33.02
CA ASP A 305 0.90 6.00 -34.07
C ASP A 305 0.69 4.58 -33.53
N LEU A 306 0.02 4.43 -32.38
CA LEU A 306 -0.25 3.12 -31.74
C LEU A 306 -0.95 2.10 -32.65
N ARG A 307 -1.70 2.57 -33.66
CA ARG A 307 -2.40 1.69 -34.61
C ARG A 307 -1.50 1.10 -35.69
N ARG A 308 -0.32 1.70 -35.94
CA ARG A 308 0.64 1.28 -36.96
C ARG A 308 1.84 0.54 -36.38
N ASN A 309 2.22 0.85 -35.14
CA ASN A 309 3.42 0.32 -34.48
C ASN A 309 3.07 -0.56 -33.28
N GLN A 310 2.49 -1.73 -33.54
CA GLN A 310 2.34 -2.73 -32.47
C GLN A 310 3.72 -3.17 -31.97
N ILE A 311 3.87 -3.20 -30.65
CA ILE A 311 5.09 -3.69 -30.02
C ILE A 311 4.98 -5.20 -29.93
N ASP A 312 5.86 -5.88 -30.65
CA ASP A 312 6.10 -7.30 -30.46
C ASP A 312 7.11 -7.48 -29.32
N ILE A 313 6.61 -7.81 -28.13
CA ILE A 313 7.41 -7.99 -26.92
C ILE A 313 8.48 -9.08 -27.13
N SER A 314 8.21 -10.08 -27.99
CA SER A 314 9.14 -11.20 -28.22
C SER A 314 10.47 -10.78 -28.85
N GLN A 315 10.52 -9.58 -29.44
CA GLN A 315 11.74 -9.01 -30.01
C GLN A 315 12.70 -8.44 -28.96
N TYR A 316 12.25 -8.29 -27.72
CA TYR A 316 13.06 -7.77 -26.63
C TYR A 316 13.42 -8.90 -25.67
N SER A 317 14.71 -9.23 -25.63
CA SER A 317 15.26 -10.22 -24.72
C SER A 317 16.43 -9.65 -23.93
N ASN A 318 16.71 -10.30 -22.81
CA ASN A 318 17.93 -10.09 -22.06
C ASN A 318 19.12 -10.71 -22.81
N ASP A 319 20.14 -9.90 -23.07
CA ASP A 319 21.39 -10.32 -23.70
C ASP A 319 22.55 -10.43 -22.71
N LYS A 320 22.30 -10.18 -21.42
CA LYS A 320 23.29 -10.29 -20.34
C LYS A 320 23.27 -11.69 -19.73
N GLU A 321 24.37 -12.42 -19.91
CA GLU A 321 24.48 -13.80 -19.45
C GLU A 321 24.36 -13.94 -17.93
N GLU A 322 24.88 -12.97 -17.19
CA GLU A 322 24.81 -12.91 -15.73
C GLU A 322 23.38 -12.79 -15.20
N LEU A 323 22.44 -12.33 -16.01
CA LEU A 323 21.04 -12.12 -15.62
C LEU A 323 20.11 -13.30 -16.00
N LYS A 324 20.58 -14.26 -16.81
CA LYS A 324 19.75 -15.38 -17.29
C LYS A 324 19.12 -16.19 -16.16
N GLY A 325 19.81 -16.32 -15.02
CA GLY A 325 19.32 -17.08 -13.86
C GLY A 325 18.04 -16.51 -13.23
N TYR A 326 17.74 -15.23 -13.48
CA TYR A 326 16.62 -14.51 -12.88
C TYR A 326 15.40 -14.42 -13.81
N GLU A 327 15.51 -14.83 -15.08
CA GLU A 327 14.42 -14.76 -16.06
C GLU A 327 13.17 -15.54 -15.64
N LYS A 328 13.34 -16.63 -14.87
CA LYS A 328 12.23 -17.43 -14.34
C LYS A 328 11.33 -16.66 -13.36
N MET A 329 11.83 -15.58 -12.77
CA MET A 329 11.10 -14.70 -11.84
C MET A 329 10.69 -13.40 -12.53
N PHE A 330 10.85 -13.30 -13.86
CA PHE A 330 10.60 -12.08 -14.62
C PHE A 330 9.44 -12.27 -15.59
N SER A 331 8.61 -11.24 -15.75
CA SER A 331 7.56 -11.21 -16.78
C SER A 331 7.28 -9.79 -17.24
N ILE A 332 6.94 -9.65 -18.52
CA ILE A 332 6.49 -8.37 -19.08
C ILE A 332 4.97 -8.41 -19.11
N LEU A 333 4.34 -7.46 -18.41
CA LEU A 333 2.89 -7.34 -18.40
C LEU A 333 2.37 -6.77 -19.75
N PRO A 334 1.09 -6.97 -20.08
CA PRO A 334 0.52 -6.43 -21.31
C PRO A 334 0.77 -4.93 -21.47
N ILE A 335 1.19 -4.50 -22.66
CA ILE A 335 1.47 -3.09 -22.95
C ILE A 335 0.22 -2.24 -22.70
N LEU A 336 0.36 -1.23 -21.85
CA LEU A 336 -0.70 -0.28 -21.51
C LEU A 336 -0.73 0.83 -22.55
N LYS A 337 -1.84 0.97 -23.28
CA LYS A 337 -1.96 1.96 -24.36
C LYS A 337 -2.53 3.25 -23.81
N LEU A 338 -1.80 4.34 -23.97
CA LEU A 338 -2.24 5.68 -23.57
C LEU A 338 -2.64 6.47 -24.81
N ILE A 339 -3.95 6.60 -25.04
CA ILE A 339 -4.50 7.31 -26.20
C ILE A 339 -5.29 8.53 -25.73
N ASN A 340 -4.78 9.72 -26.03
CA ASN A 340 -5.48 10.97 -25.77
C ASN A 340 -6.53 11.27 -26.86
N SER A 341 -7.61 10.47 -26.91
CA SER A 341 -8.65 10.60 -27.94
C SER A 341 -9.44 11.92 -27.85
N HIS A 342 -9.43 12.56 -26.67
CA HIS A 342 -10.18 13.77 -26.38
C HIS A 342 -9.34 14.75 -25.54
N PRO A 343 -8.41 15.50 -26.16
CA PRO A 343 -7.54 16.42 -25.45
C PRO A 343 -8.37 17.44 -24.64
N ALA A 344 -7.95 17.68 -23.40
CA ALA A 344 -8.59 18.59 -22.46
C ALA A 344 -8.10 20.03 -22.63
#